data_AF-A0A1I6M3Y8-F1
#
_entry.id   AF-A0A1I6M3Y8-F1
#
_cell.length_a   1.000
_cell.length_b   1.000
_cell.length_c   1.000
_cell.angle_alpha   90.00
_cell.angle_beta   90.00
_cell.angle_gamma   90.00
#
_symmetry.space_group_name_H-M   'P 1'
#
loop_
_entity.id
_entity.type
_entity.pdbx_description
1 polymer ?
#
loop_
_entity_poly.entity_id
_entity_poly.type
_entity_poly.pdbx_seq_one_letter_code
_entity_poly.pdbx_strand_id
1 'polypeptide(L)'
;MAGPRVPRNDPWVRAALERILDDVTVPQGDLHEICRFMNHELPGFEQAAVSYLVLGSYRGSYHVRLRTFTHRLELPTTTTATILGDTIDLETNVLPAFDIKIHLLGEAADYIAGVYEKEDGGEAPEFGVVRSLFAPKSHVLPRDYAGLSPDELDTPETVRRAAVEIFFADVDDDARRDELLRLLSVARDNGVDITERELVDFLEQRRQGMDEPPASYSWSHLSFFRRFDAMGQCYPWDSEAELYAHVDELPGPGRPEWEHEYDPADLPE
;
A
#
# COMPACT_ATOMS: atom_id res chain seq x y z
N MET A 1 38.85 5.52 -0.11
CA MET A 1 37.55 4.80 -0.04
C MET A 1 37.51 4.08 1.29
N ALA A 2 36.59 4.47 2.18
CA ALA A 2 36.37 3.74 3.42
C ALA A 2 35.61 2.46 3.06
N GLY A 3 36.09 1.30 3.50
CA GLY A 3 35.39 0.02 3.29
C GLY A 3 34.01 0.00 3.96
N PRO A 4 33.17 -0.99 3.64
CA PRO A 4 31.85 -1.13 4.27
C PRO A 4 32.03 -1.17 5.78
N ARG A 5 31.39 -0.22 6.47
CA ARG A 5 31.36 -0.23 7.93
C ARG A 5 30.44 -1.37 8.34
N VAL A 6 30.82 -2.14 9.35
CA VAL A 6 29.87 -3.08 9.95
C VAL A 6 28.70 -2.23 10.47
N PRO A 7 27.44 -2.51 10.07
CA PRO A 7 26.28 -1.84 10.63
C PRO A 7 26.33 -1.86 12.15
N ARG A 8 25.77 -0.85 12.82
CA ARG A 8 25.70 -0.87 14.29
C ARG A 8 25.09 -2.20 14.73
N ASN A 9 25.65 -2.80 15.79
CA ASN A 9 25.22 -4.10 16.30
C ASN A 9 23.90 -3.95 17.07
N ASP A 10 22.89 -3.45 16.38
CA ASP A 10 21.60 -3.15 16.95
C ASP A 10 20.77 -4.44 17.01
N PRO A 11 20.01 -4.67 18.11
CA PRO A 11 19.28 -5.93 18.29
C PRO A 11 18.31 -6.26 17.15
N TRP A 12 17.70 -5.25 16.52
CA TRP A 12 16.77 -5.43 15.42
C TRP A 12 17.47 -5.91 14.13
N VAL A 13 18.67 -5.38 13.83
CA VAL A 13 19.50 -5.82 12.69
C VAL A 13 19.78 -7.31 12.81
N ARG A 14 20.20 -7.75 14.00
CA ARG A 14 20.49 -9.16 14.26
C ARG A 14 19.25 -10.03 14.09
N ALA A 15 18.09 -9.61 14.61
CA ALA A 15 16.84 -10.35 14.44
C ALA A 15 16.42 -10.44 12.96
N ALA A 16 16.63 -9.38 12.17
CA ALA A 16 16.41 -9.40 10.74
C ALA A 16 17.35 -10.39 10.03
N LEU A 17 18.65 -10.32 10.32
CA LEU A 17 19.64 -11.23 9.76
C LEU A 17 19.41 -12.69 10.15
N GLU A 18 19.05 -12.98 11.41
CA GLU A 18 18.72 -14.34 11.87
C GLU A 18 17.57 -14.94 11.05
N ARG A 19 16.52 -14.15 10.74
CA ARG A 19 15.40 -14.61 9.89
C ARG A 19 15.79 -14.78 8.42
N ILE A 20 16.62 -13.88 7.89
CA ILE A 20 17.10 -13.96 6.51
C ILE A 20 17.99 -15.18 6.31
N LEU A 21 18.85 -15.48 7.29
CA LEU A 21 19.84 -16.53 7.18
C LEU A 21 19.22 -17.92 7.43
N ASP A 22 18.22 -18.08 8.29
CA ASP A 22 17.48 -19.33 8.54
C ASP A 22 18.37 -20.60 8.59
N ASP A 23 19.45 -20.53 9.37
CA ASP A 23 20.51 -21.57 9.50
C ASP A 23 21.27 -21.95 8.20
N VAL A 24 21.07 -21.20 7.11
CA VAL A 24 21.80 -21.34 5.86
C VAL A 24 23.24 -20.84 6.00
N THR A 25 24.19 -21.61 5.50
CA THR A 25 25.58 -21.17 5.39
C THR A 25 25.74 -20.26 4.18
N VAL A 26 26.00 -18.98 4.43
CA VAL A 26 26.03 -17.94 3.39
C VAL A 26 27.47 -17.61 2.97
N PRO A 27 27.75 -17.48 1.65
CA PRO A 27 29.06 -17.07 1.16
C PRO A 27 29.48 -15.68 1.67
N GLN A 28 30.78 -15.46 1.80
CA GLN A 28 31.32 -14.14 2.18
C GLN A 28 30.92 -13.03 1.20
N GLY A 29 30.72 -13.35 -0.09
CA GLY A 29 30.25 -12.39 -1.09
C GLY A 29 28.84 -11.86 -0.77
N ASP A 30 27.91 -12.76 -0.45
CA ASP A 30 26.54 -12.38 -0.10
C ASP A 30 26.50 -11.56 1.20
N LEU A 31 27.33 -11.90 2.20
CA LEU A 31 27.46 -11.09 3.42
C LEU A 31 28.02 -9.69 3.15
N HIS A 32 28.95 -9.57 2.20
CA HIS A 32 29.48 -8.28 1.76
C HIS A 32 28.39 -7.43 1.10
N GLU A 33 27.58 -8.03 0.24
CA GLU A 33 26.45 -7.37 -0.41
C GLU A 33 25.40 -6.90 0.59
N ILE A 34 25.05 -7.72 1.58
CA ILE A 34 24.17 -7.32 2.69
C ILE A 34 24.75 -6.11 3.44
N CYS A 35 26.04 -6.14 3.78
CA CYS A 35 26.67 -5.00 4.45
C CYS A 35 26.69 -3.75 3.58
N ARG A 36 26.94 -3.88 2.26
CA ARG A 36 26.89 -2.76 1.30
C ARG A 36 25.49 -2.16 1.28
N PHE A 37 24.46 -3.00 1.16
CA PHE A 37 23.06 -2.61 1.18
C PHE A 37 22.68 -1.87 2.46
N MET A 38 23.00 -2.44 3.61
CA MET A 38 22.71 -1.85 4.91
C MET A 38 23.34 -0.47 5.10
N ASN A 39 24.60 -0.30 4.67
CA ASN A 39 25.28 1.00 4.77
C ASN A 39 24.71 2.07 3.82
N HIS A 40 24.00 1.65 2.77
CA HIS A 40 23.42 2.56 1.80
C HIS A 40 22.00 2.96 2.17
N GLU A 41 21.14 1.97 2.46
CA GLU A 41 19.69 2.20 2.63
C GLU A 41 19.30 2.58 4.05
N LEU A 42 19.86 1.93 5.08
CA LEU A 42 19.43 2.12 6.47
C LEU A 42 19.63 3.54 7.02
N PRO A 43 20.68 4.30 6.66
CA PRO A 43 20.86 5.64 7.19
C PRO A 43 19.69 6.59 6.95
N GLY A 44 18.92 6.41 5.86
CA GLY A 44 17.73 7.22 5.59
C GLY A 44 16.63 7.00 6.62
N PHE A 45 16.38 5.73 6.98
CA PHE A 45 15.39 5.35 8.00
C PHE A 45 15.83 5.80 9.40
N GLU A 46 17.11 5.62 9.74
CA GLU A 46 17.63 5.95 11.08
C GLU A 46 17.69 7.46 11.38
N GLN A 47 17.75 8.31 10.34
CA GLN A 47 17.87 9.76 10.48
C GLN A 47 16.52 10.47 10.44
N ALA A 48 15.50 9.84 9.87
CA ALA A 48 14.15 10.40 9.81
C ALA A 48 13.50 10.43 11.19
N ALA A 49 12.59 11.37 11.42
CA ALA A 49 11.76 11.34 12.63
C ALA A 49 10.65 10.30 12.50
N VAL A 50 10.15 10.10 11.27
CA VAL A 50 9.23 9.02 10.88
C VAL A 50 9.67 8.48 9.53
N SER A 51 9.72 7.16 9.42
CA SER A 51 10.16 6.47 8.21
C SER A 51 9.11 5.49 7.70
N TYR A 52 8.89 5.49 6.39
CA TYR A 52 7.97 4.61 5.69
C TYR A 52 8.72 3.69 4.72
N LEU A 53 8.42 2.39 4.79
CA LEU A 53 8.67 1.49 3.67
C LEU A 53 7.41 1.40 2.81
N VAL A 54 7.54 1.75 1.53
CA VAL A 54 6.41 1.76 0.58
C VAL A 54 6.48 0.54 -0.33
N LEU A 55 5.36 -0.18 -0.41
CA LEU A 55 5.16 -1.40 -1.21
C LEU A 55 4.03 -1.18 -2.22
N GLY A 56 4.10 -1.88 -3.35
CA GLY A 56 3.09 -1.79 -4.40
C GLY A 56 3.63 -2.24 -5.76
N SER A 57 2.89 -1.97 -6.82
CA SER A 57 3.29 -2.36 -8.17
C SER A 57 4.36 -1.43 -8.75
N TYR A 58 5.52 -2.02 -9.09
CA TYR A 58 6.65 -1.31 -9.72
C TYR A 58 6.57 -1.25 -11.26
N ARG A 59 5.41 -1.53 -11.85
CA ARG A 59 5.24 -1.68 -13.31
C ARG A 59 4.29 -0.65 -13.88
N GLY A 60 4.59 -0.15 -15.08
CA GLY A 60 3.68 0.69 -15.85
C GLY A 60 3.28 2.00 -15.15
N SER A 61 2.02 2.39 -15.31
CA SER A 61 1.42 3.58 -14.68
C SER A 61 1.35 3.48 -13.15
N TYR A 62 1.25 2.28 -12.59
CA TYR A 62 1.22 2.06 -11.13
C TYR A 62 2.47 2.58 -10.44
N HIS A 63 3.65 2.41 -11.07
CA HIS A 63 4.90 2.93 -10.52
C HIS A 63 4.90 4.47 -10.40
N VAL A 64 4.24 5.16 -11.35
CA VAL A 64 4.11 6.63 -11.31
C VAL A 64 3.19 7.06 -10.17
N ARG A 65 2.07 6.34 -9.97
CA ARG A 65 1.13 6.56 -8.87
C ARG A 65 1.79 6.30 -7.51
N LEU A 66 2.53 5.20 -7.39
CA LEU A 66 3.29 4.82 -6.20
C LEU A 66 4.35 5.86 -5.83
N ARG A 67 5.09 6.38 -6.82
CA ARG A 67 6.05 7.48 -6.61
C ARG A 67 5.38 8.78 -6.22
N THR A 68 4.22 9.09 -6.77
CA THR A 68 3.46 10.29 -6.41
C THR A 68 2.94 10.19 -4.97
N PHE A 69 2.42 9.03 -4.58
CA PHE A 69 2.02 8.72 -3.21
C PHE A 69 3.21 8.84 -2.24
N THR A 70 4.35 8.24 -2.59
CA THR A 70 5.59 8.31 -1.79
C THR A 70 6.06 9.75 -1.62
N HIS A 71 6.07 10.54 -2.70
CA HIS A 71 6.45 11.95 -2.63
C HIS A 71 5.54 12.74 -1.67
N ARG A 72 4.23 12.44 -1.65
CA ARG A 72 3.30 13.08 -0.72
C ARG A 72 3.58 12.72 0.74
N LEU A 73 3.98 11.48 1.03
CA LEU A 73 4.42 11.08 2.37
C LEU A 73 5.66 11.85 2.84
N GLU A 74 6.53 12.28 1.92
CA GLU A 74 7.75 13.02 2.21
C GLU A 74 7.56 14.55 2.26
N LEU A 75 6.35 15.07 2.06
CA LEU A 75 6.10 16.51 2.16
C LEU A 75 6.46 17.08 3.54
N PRO A 76 6.17 16.41 4.67
CA PRO A 76 6.76 16.76 5.95
C PRO A 76 8.28 16.58 5.92
N THR A 77 9.03 17.64 6.22
CA THR A 77 10.51 17.67 6.17
C THR A 77 11.22 16.73 7.15
N THR A 78 10.46 16.02 7.98
CA THR A 78 10.95 15.07 8.98
C THR A 78 10.57 13.62 8.65
N THR A 79 9.85 13.40 7.54
CA THR A 79 9.47 12.08 7.06
C THR A 79 10.40 11.63 5.93
N THR A 80 10.70 10.34 5.88
CA THR A 80 11.35 9.71 4.73
C THR A 80 10.52 8.51 4.29
N ALA A 81 10.26 8.37 2.99
CA ALA A 81 9.49 7.27 2.45
C ALA A 81 10.24 6.62 1.30
N THR A 82 10.57 5.33 1.44
CA THR A 82 11.37 4.60 0.47
C THR A 82 10.55 3.50 -0.17
N ILE A 83 10.48 3.50 -1.50
CA ILE A 83 9.85 2.42 -2.28
C ILE A 83 10.82 1.24 -2.31
N LEU A 84 10.38 0.06 -1.87
CA LEU A 84 11.22 -1.15 -1.83
C LEU A 84 11.84 -1.46 -3.21
N GLY A 85 11.07 -1.31 -4.28
CA GLY A 85 11.53 -1.52 -5.66
C GLY A 85 12.56 -0.50 -6.19
N ASP A 86 12.68 0.68 -5.56
CA ASP A 86 13.67 1.71 -5.96
C ASP A 86 15.00 1.60 -5.18
N THR A 87 15.09 0.68 -4.21
CA THR A 87 16.32 0.44 -3.43
C THR A 87 17.40 -0.24 -4.26
N ILE A 88 18.67 -0.05 -3.89
CA ILE A 88 19.78 -0.63 -4.67
C ILE A 88 19.66 -2.15 -4.84
N ASP A 89 20.06 -2.65 -6.01
CA ASP A 89 20.07 -4.07 -6.29
C ASP A 89 21.10 -4.81 -5.44
N LEU A 90 20.74 -6.03 -5.06
CA LEU A 90 21.58 -6.97 -4.32
C LEU A 90 21.97 -8.12 -5.25
N GLU A 91 23.26 -8.33 -5.42
CA GLU A 91 23.80 -9.42 -6.23
C GLU A 91 24.22 -10.58 -5.33
N THR A 92 23.23 -11.30 -4.79
CA THR A 92 23.44 -12.44 -3.90
C THR A 92 23.34 -13.78 -4.65
N ASN A 93 24.13 -14.77 -4.23
CA ASN A 93 24.19 -16.07 -4.88
C ASN A 93 23.19 -17.07 -4.31
N VAL A 94 22.97 -17.03 -2.99
CA VAL A 94 22.17 -18.03 -2.27
C VAL A 94 20.89 -17.42 -1.73
N LEU A 95 20.99 -16.21 -1.16
CA LEU A 95 19.85 -15.55 -0.54
C LEU A 95 19.03 -14.77 -1.58
N PRO A 96 17.70 -14.82 -1.54
CA PRO A 96 16.88 -13.95 -2.37
C PRO A 96 17.07 -12.47 -1.97
N ALA A 97 17.39 -11.62 -2.95
CA ALA A 97 17.54 -10.19 -2.75
C ALA A 97 16.29 -9.57 -2.10
N PHE A 98 15.10 -10.02 -2.53
CA PHE A 98 13.83 -9.58 -2.00
C PHE A 98 13.72 -9.79 -0.48
N ASP A 99 14.03 -10.99 0.00
CA ASP A 99 13.96 -11.34 1.43
C ASP A 99 14.88 -10.45 2.26
N ILE A 100 16.10 -10.22 1.78
CA ILE A 100 17.04 -9.32 2.45
C ILE A 100 16.45 -7.91 2.58
N LYS A 101 15.96 -7.35 1.47
CA LYS A 101 15.43 -5.99 1.44
C LYS A 101 14.22 -5.84 2.38
N ILE A 102 13.21 -6.70 2.25
CA ILE A 102 11.97 -6.56 3.03
C ILE A 102 12.18 -6.81 4.53
N HIS A 103 13.06 -7.73 4.92
CA HIS A 103 13.32 -8.00 6.34
C HIS A 103 14.14 -6.91 7.01
N LEU A 104 15.13 -6.33 6.31
CA LEU A 104 15.95 -5.25 6.86
C LEU A 104 15.20 -3.92 6.88
N LEU A 105 14.65 -3.52 5.73
CA LEU A 105 13.95 -2.23 5.63
C LEU A 105 12.62 -2.27 6.38
N GLY A 106 11.92 -3.41 6.37
CA GLY A 106 10.69 -3.58 7.13
C GLY A 106 10.92 -3.50 8.63
N GLU A 107 12.07 -3.91 9.16
CA GLU A 107 12.41 -3.67 10.57
C GLU A 107 12.82 -2.22 10.84
N ALA A 108 13.63 -1.64 9.96
CA ALA A 108 14.13 -0.27 10.11
C ALA A 108 13.02 0.79 10.03
N ALA A 109 11.99 0.56 9.21
CA ALA A 109 10.89 1.50 9.03
C ALA A 109 9.97 1.56 10.24
N ASP A 110 9.50 2.76 10.59
CA ASP A 110 8.48 2.95 11.61
C ASP A 110 7.13 2.41 11.15
N TYR A 111 6.80 2.64 9.87
CA TYR A 111 5.57 2.20 9.25
C TYR A 111 5.80 1.59 7.87
N ILE A 112 4.87 0.75 7.43
CA ILE A 112 4.83 0.18 6.08
C ILE A 112 3.53 0.62 5.42
N ALA A 113 3.61 1.20 4.23
CA ALA A 113 2.44 1.56 3.42
C ALA A 113 2.40 0.68 2.16
N GLY A 114 1.39 -0.18 2.04
CA GLY A 114 1.20 -1.04 0.87
C GLY A 114 0.09 -0.52 -0.02
N VAL A 115 0.42 0.02 -1.19
CA VAL A 115 -0.54 0.45 -2.21
C VAL A 115 -0.78 -0.71 -3.17
N TYR A 116 -1.98 -1.29 -3.11
CA TYR A 116 -2.35 -2.46 -3.92
C TYR A 116 -3.32 -2.03 -5.01
N GLU A 117 -3.02 -2.38 -6.25
CA GLU A 117 -3.78 -1.90 -7.41
C GLU A 117 -4.35 -3.02 -8.27
N LYS A 118 -3.73 -4.20 -8.21
CA LYS A 118 -4.21 -5.48 -8.74
C LYS A 118 -3.20 -6.57 -8.46
N GLU A 119 -3.65 -7.82 -8.43
CA GLU A 119 -2.73 -8.94 -8.37
C GLU A 119 -2.15 -9.29 -9.76
N ASP A 120 -0.90 -8.91 -10.02
CA ASP A 120 -0.11 -9.36 -11.18
C ASP A 120 0.93 -10.45 -10.79
N GLY A 121 0.76 -11.08 -9.62
CA GLY A 121 1.59 -12.18 -9.11
C GLY A 121 2.88 -11.77 -8.36
N GLY A 122 3.35 -10.52 -8.52
CA GLY A 122 4.54 -10.01 -7.81
C GLY A 122 4.29 -9.55 -6.36
N GLU A 123 3.07 -9.15 -6.05
CA GLU A 123 2.70 -8.52 -4.77
C GLU A 123 2.43 -9.54 -3.65
N ALA A 124 2.12 -10.79 -4.02
CA ALA A 124 1.71 -11.83 -3.07
C ALA A 124 2.79 -12.25 -2.06
N PRO A 125 4.08 -12.42 -2.45
CA PRO A 125 5.16 -12.70 -1.49
C PRO A 125 5.37 -11.56 -0.50
N GLU A 126 5.35 -10.30 -0.98
CA GLU A 126 5.52 -9.12 -0.12
C GLU A 126 4.42 -9.04 0.92
N PHE A 127 3.18 -9.20 0.46
CA PHE A 127 2.04 -9.09 1.35
C PHE A 127 2.01 -10.20 2.42
N GLY A 128 2.50 -11.40 2.08
CA GLY A 128 2.68 -12.49 3.03
C GLY A 128 3.67 -12.19 4.15
N VAL A 129 4.82 -11.59 3.82
CA VAL A 129 5.85 -11.20 4.82
C VAL A 129 5.33 -10.08 5.72
N VAL A 130 4.77 -9.02 5.12
CA VAL A 130 4.17 -7.88 5.83
C VAL A 130 3.14 -8.34 6.84
N ARG A 131 2.20 -9.18 6.41
CA ARG A 131 1.12 -9.73 7.24
C ARG A 131 1.63 -10.60 8.40
N SER A 132 2.80 -11.22 8.25
CA SER A 132 3.34 -12.16 9.23
C SER A 132 4.25 -11.49 10.24
N LEU A 133 5.05 -10.52 9.83
CA LEU A 133 6.09 -9.91 10.67
C LEU A 133 5.79 -8.47 11.08
N PHE A 134 5.11 -7.70 10.21
CA PHE A 134 5.03 -6.24 10.34
C PHE A 134 3.60 -5.73 10.45
N ALA A 135 2.60 -6.62 10.57
CA ALA A 135 1.19 -6.26 10.60
C ALA A 135 0.85 -5.07 11.53
N PRO A 136 1.36 -4.97 12.79
CA PRO A 136 1.02 -3.86 13.67
C PRO A 136 1.40 -2.47 13.16
N LYS A 137 2.39 -2.37 12.28
CA LYS A 137 2.87 -1.10 11.69
C LYS A 137 2.58 -0.97 10.20
N SER A 138 1.77 -1.87 9.65
CA SER A 138 1.50 -1.93 8.22
C SER A 138 0.10 -1.41 7.93
N HIS A 139 0.01 -0.50 6.96
CA HIS A 139 -1.21 0.14 6.49
C HIS A 139 -1.38 -0.21 5.01
N VAL A 140 -2.57 -0.69 4.64
CA VAL A 140 -2.84 -1.19 3.29
C VAL A 140 -3.83 -0.28 2.59
N LEU A 141 -3.57 0.01 1.33
CA LEU A 141 -4.37 0.90 0.48
C LEU A 141 -4.84 0.14 -0.77
N PRO A 142 -5.82 -0.77 -0.64
CA PRO A 142 -6.31 -1.55 -1.76
C PRO A 142 -7.26 -0.76 -2.65
N ARG A 143 -6.94 -0.68 -3.94
CA ARG A 143 -7.83 -0.09 -4.94
C ARG A 143 -9.09 -0.92 -5.11
N ASP A 144 -10.25 -0.28 -5.21
CA ASP A 144 -11.56 -0.91 -5.48
C ASP A 144 -12.02 -1.95 -4.44
N TYR A 145 -11.40 -2.04 -3.26
CA TYR A 145 -11.82 -2.99 -2.21
C TYR A 145 -13.01 -2.45 -1.40
N ALA A 146 -14.04 -3.28 -1.22
CA ALA A 146 -15.32 -2.88 -0.64
C ALA A 146 -15.43 -3.03 0.89
N GLY A 147 -14.47 -3.66 1.57
CA GLY A 147 -14.51 -3.83 3.03
C GLY A 147 -15.06 -5.17 3.51
N LEU A 148 -15.32 -5.26 4.83
CA LEU A 148 -15.47 -6.52 5.56
C LEU A 148 -16.88 -7.10 5.61
N SER A 149 -17.95 -6.33 5.36
CA SER A 149 -19.32 -6.88 5.34
C SER A 149 -20.33 -6.00 4.60
N PRO A 150 -21.38 -6.59 3.98
CA PRO A 150 -22.62 -5.89 3.61
C PRO A 150 -23.27 -5.07 4.75
N ASP A 151 -22.92 -5.35 6.01
CA ASP A 151 -23.39 -4.57 7.18
C ASP A 151 -22.69 -3.21 7.33
N GLU A 152 -21.59 -2.96 6.59
CA GLU A 152 -20.83 -1.69 6.55
C GLU A 152 -21.20 -0.84 5.32
N LEU A 153 -22.35 -1.12 4.70
CA LEU A 153 -22.94 -0.30 3.65
C LEU A 153 -23.67 0.90 4.26
N ASP A 154 -22.96 1.72 5.01
CA ASP A 154 -23.47 2.90 5.73
C ASP A 154 -23.17 4.23 5.02
N THR A 155 -22.39 4.19 3.93
CA THR A 155 -22.05 5.35 3.11
C THR A 155 -22.27 5.08 1.61
N PRO A 156 -22.58 6.11 0.80
CA PRO A 156 -22.66 5.97 -0.66
C PRO A 156 -21.38 5.40 -1.29
N GLU A 157 -20.21 5.73 -0.74
CA GLU A 157 -18.90 5.29 -1.19
C GLU A 157 -18.71 3.77 -1.01
N THR A 158 -19.06 3.20 0.14
CA THR A 158 -18.97 1.75 0.36
C THR A 158 -19.92 0.97 -0.56
N VAL A 159 -21.11 1.52 -0.84
CA VAL A 159 -22.06 0.97 -1.83
C VAL A 159 -21.47 1.00 -3.25
N ARG A 160 -20.85 2.12 -3.65
CA ARG A 160 -20.20 2.22 -4.97
C ARG A 160 -19.08 1.20 -5.13
N ARG A 161 -18.22 1.01 -4.13
CA ARG A 161 -17.12 0.02 -4.17
C ARG A 161 -17.64 -1.41 -4.27
N ALA A 162 -18.63 -1.76 -3.45
CA ALA A 162 -19.29 -3.08 -3.54
C ALA A 162 -19.94 -3.32 -4.92
N ALA A 163 -20.52 -2.27 -5.52
CA ALA A 163 -21.08 -2.36 -6.86
C ALA A 163 -20.02 -2.57 -7.94
N VAL A 164 -18.82 -2.00 -7.81
CA VAL A 164 -17.69 -2.28 -8.73
C VAL A 164 -17.31 -3.76 -8.62
N GLU A 165 -17.14 -4.28 -7.41
CA GLU A 165 -16.78 -5.69 -7.20
C GLU A 165 -17.82 -6.64 -7.83
N ILE A 166 -19.11 -6.38 -7.62
CA ILE A 166 -20.20 -7.17 -8.21
C ILE A 166 -20.26 -7.02 -9.74
N PHE A 167 -20.18 -5.78 -10.25
CA PHE A 167 -20.37 -5.50 -11.67
C PHE A 167 -19.25 -6.08 -12.53
N PHE A 168 -18.02 -6.14 -12.00
CA PHE A 168 -16.87 -6.68 -12.72
C PHE A 168 -16.51 -8.11 -12.36
N ALA A 169 -17.27 -8.76 -11.48
CA ALA A 169 -17.14 -10.19 -11.21
C ALA A 169 -17.43 -11.03 -12.47
N ASP A 170 -16.72 -12.14 -12.60
CA ASP A 170 -16.90 -13.15 -13.67
C ASP A 170 -18.13 -14.03 -13.38
N VAL A 171 -19.30 -13.41 -13.45
CA VAL A 171 -20.63 -14.01 -13.29
C VAL A 171 -21.52 -13.63 -14.48
N ASP A 172 -22.60 -14.39 -14.71
CA ASP A 172 -23.56 -14.05 -15.75
C ASP A 172 -24.35 -12.76 -15.43
N ASP A 173 -24.90 -12.15 -16.48
CA ASP A 173 -25.55 -10.83 -16.39
C ASP A 173 -26.79 -10.83 -15.49
N ASP A 174 -27.52 -11.95 -15.42
CA ASP A 174 -28.72 -12.08 -14.59
C ASP A 174 -28.32 -12.15 -13.11
N ALA A 175 -27.32 -12.97 -12.76
CA ALA A 175 -26.75 -13.06 -11.41
C ALA A 175 -26.17 -11.72 -10.96
N ARG A 176 -25.45 -11.01 -11.84
CA ARG A 176 -24.91 -9.67 -11.57
C ARG A 176 -26.03 -8.67 -11.25
N ARG A 177 -27.10 -8.66 -12.05
CA ARG A 177 -28.24 -7.75 -11.85
C ARG A 177 -28.94 -8.02 -10.52
N ASP A 178 -29.18 -9.28 -10.20
CA ASP A 178 -29.80 -9.68 -8.94
C ASP A 178 -28.97 -9.24 -7.72
N GLU A 179 -27.65 -9.38 -7.80
CA GLU A 179 -26.76 -9.00 -6.71
C GLU A 179 -26.66 -7.48 -6.53
N LEU A 180 -26.65 -6.69 -7.62
CA LEU A 180 -26.74 -5.23 -7.54
C LEU A 180 -28.08 -4.75 -6.95
N LEU A 181 -29.19 -5.43 -7.26
CA LEU A 181 -30.49 -5.12 -6.67
C LEU A 181 -30.52 -5.44 -5.16
N ARG A 182 -29.88 -6.54 -4.75
CA ARG A 182 -29.70 -6.87 -3.32
C ARG A 182 -28.87 -5.81 -2.62
N LEU A 183 -27.76 -5.38 -3.24
CA LEU A 183 -26.90 -4.32 -2.71
C LEU A 183 -27.70 -3.03 -2.45
N LEU A 184 -28.51 -2.59 -3.42
CA LEU A 184 -29.36 -1.41 -3.27
C LEU A 184 -30.43 -1.58 -2.18
N SER A 185 -30.95 -2.80 -1.99
CA SER A 185 -31.89 -3.09 -0.90
C SER A 185 -31.20 -2.92 0.46
N VAL A 186 -30.02 -3.51 0.63
CA VAL A 186 -29.27 -3.45 1.89
C VAL A 186 -28.82 -2.01 2.18
N ALA A 187 -28.34 -1.27 1.18
CA ALA A 187 -27.97 0.14 1.31
C ALA A 187 -29.16 1.00 1.82
N ARG A 188 -30.36 0.78 1.28
CA ARG A 188 -31.57 1.47 1.73
C ARG A 188 -31.98 1.08 3.15
N ASP A 189 -31.86 -0.20 3.49
CA ASP A 189 -32.14 -0.68 4.84
C ASP A 189 -31.18 -0.08 5.88
N ASN A 190 -29.94 0.24 5.47
CA ASN A 190 -28.93 0.95 6.26
C ASN A 190 -29.07 2.49 6.22
N GLY A 191 -30.06 3.03 5.50
CA GLY A 191 -30.32 4.47 5.43
C GLY A 191 -29.45 5.26 4.46
N VAL A 192 -28.75 4.57 3.53
CA VAL A 192 -27.96 5.21 2.47
C VAL A 192 -28.89 5.61 1.31
N ASP A 193 -28.95 6.92 1.03
CA ASP A 193 -29.73 7.46 -0.09
C ASP A 193 -28.92 7.37 -1.39
N ILE A 194 -29.03 6.23 -2.08
CA ILE A 194 -28.46 6.00 -3.40
C ILE A 194 -29.48 5.35 -4.33
N THR A 195 -29.65 5.92 -5.51
CA THR A 195 -30.60 5.44 -6.52
C THR A 195 -29.93 4.45 -7.48
N GLU A 196 -30.74 3.56 -8.08
CA GLU A 196 -30.27 2.66 -9.14
C GLU A 196 -29.65 3.44 -10.31
N ARG A 197 -30.21 4.61 -10.63
CA ARG A 197 -29.69 5.48 -11.69
C ARG A 197 -28.31 6.03 -11.34
N GLU A 198 -28.10 6.54 -10.13
CA GLU A 198 -26.79 7.03 -9.69
C GLU A 198 -25.75 5.92 -9.69
N LEU A 199 -26.13 4.69 -9.29
CA LEU A 199 -25.24 3.55 -9.31
C LEU A 199 -24.87 3.13 -10.74
N VAL A 200 -25.84 3.09 -11.64
CA VAL A 200 -25.62 2.78 -13.06
C VAL A 200 -24.79 3.88 -13.73
N ASP A 201 -25.10 5.15 -13.49
CA ASP A 201 -24.34 6.29 -14.02
C ASP A 201 -22.89 6.26 -13.52
N PHE A 202 -22.67 5.90 -12.25
CA PHE A 202 -21.33 5.68 -11.69
C PHE A 202 -20.60 4.51 -12.36
N LEU A 203 -21.25 3.35 -12.50
CA LEU A 203 -20.65 2.16 -13.14
C LEU A 203 -20.34 2.42 -14.63
N GLU A 204 -21.20 3.16 -15.32
CA GLU A 204 -20.99 3.58 -16.71
C GLU A 204 -19.86 4.59 -16.83
N GLN A 205 -19.79 5.60 -15.96
CA GLN A 205 -18.65 6.52 -15.90
C GLN A 205 -17.36 5.78 -15.57
N ARG A 206 -17.40 4.82 -14.64
CA ARG A 206 -16.26 3.99 -14.30
C ARG A 206 -15.81 3.16 -15.50
N ARG A 207 -16.76 2.56 -16.24
CA ARG A 207 -16.50 1.79 -17.47
C ARG A 207 -15.95 2.65 -18.62
N GLN A 208 -16.46 3.88 -18.77
CA GLN A 208 -16.08 4.81 -19.85
C GLN A 208 -14.78 5.57 -19.55
N GLY A 209 -14.46 5.81 -18.28
CA GLY A 209 -13.22 6.41 -17.81
C GLY A 209 -12.06 5.42 -17.66
N MET A 210 -12.23 4.17 -18.10
CA MET A 210 -11.20 3.14 -18.05
C MET A 210 -10.04 3.45 -19.01
N ASP A 211 -8.97 4.04 -18.49
CA ASP A 211 -7.62 3.75 -19.01
C ASP A 211 -7.09 2.41 -18.44
N GLU A 212 -7.65 1.92 -17.32
CA GLU A 212 -7.26 0.67 -16.65
C GLU A 212 -8.49 -0.13 -16.16
N PRO A 213 -8.45 -1.48 -16.22
CA PRO A 213 -9.51 -2.34 -15.66
C PRO A 213 -9.52 -2.27 -14.14
N PRO A 214 -10.67 -2.50 -13.48
CA PRO A 214 -10.77 -2.56 -12.01
C PRO A 214 -9.78 -3.54 -11.39
N ALA A 215 -9.40 -3.26 -10.14
CA ALA A 215 -8.49 -4.13 -9.42
C ALA A 215 -9.11 -5.51 -9.20
N SER A 216 -8.34 -6.56 -9.49
CA SER A 216 -8.73 -7.94 -9.20
C SER A 216 -7.73 -8.54 -8.22
N TYR A 217 -8.24 -9.18 -7.18
CA TYR A 217 -7.46 -9.74 -6.09
C TYR A 217 -7.88 -11.19 -5.85
N SER A 218 -6.91 -12.08 -5.61
CA SER A 218 -7.23 -13.42 -5.11
C SER A 218 -7.85 -13.39 -3.73
N TRP A 219 -8.53 -14.48 -3.40
CA TRP A 219 -9.13 -14.71 -2.09
C TRP A 219 -8.14 -14.53 -0.93
N SER A 220 -6.86 -14.86 -1.12
CA SER A 220 -5.82 -14.64 -0.11
C SER A 220 -5.58 -13.16 0.17
N HIS A 221 -5.52 -12.31 -0.86
CA HIS A 221 -5.38 -10.86 -0.70
C HIS A 221 -6.62 -10.28 0.00
N LEU A 222 -7.82 -10.65 -0.45
CA LEU A 222 -9.06 -10.22 0.20
C LEU A 222 -9.12 -10.62 1.68
N SER A 223 -8.73 -11.85 2.01
CA SER A 223 -8.64 -12.30 3.40
C SER A 223 -7.65 -11.50 4.24
N PHE A 224 -6.58 -10.97 3.63
CA PHE A 224 -5.60 -10.14 4.32
C PHE A 224 -6.08 -8.71 4.46
N PHE A 225 -6.67 -8.11 3.43
CA PHE A 225 -7.32 -6.79 3.53
C PHE A 225 -8.35 -6.78 4.64
N ARG A 226 -9.21 -7.81 4.71
CA ARG A 226 -10.15 -8.00 5.83
C ARG A 226 -9.48 -7.97 7.20
N ARG A 227 -8.29 -8.56 7.34
CA ARG A 227 -7.57 -8.52 8.62
C ARG A 227 -7.09 -7.11 8.95
N PHE A 228 -6.51 -6.39 8.00
CA PHE A 228 -6.05 -5.02 8.20
C PHE A 228 -7.21 -4.05 8.44
N ASP A 229 -8.34 -4.30 7.78
CA ASP A 229 -9.59 -3.57 7.95
C ASP A 229 -10.12 -3.71 9.39
N ALA A 230 -10.18 -4.94 9.91
CA ALA A 230 -10.49 -5.18 11.33
C ALA A 230 -9.48 -4.55 12.33
N MET A 231 -8.29 -4.19 11.87
CA MET A 231 -7.27 -3.50 12.67
C MET A 231 -7.35 -1.97 12.53
N GLY A 232 -8.24 -1.43 11.69
CA GLY A 232 -8.29 0.00 11.37
C GLY A 232 -7.09 0.49 10.56
N GLN A 233 -6.51 -0.40 9.75
CA GLN A 233 -5.29 -0.16 8.97
C GLN A 233 -5.50 -0.38 7.46
N CYS A 234 -6.76 -0.36 7.00
CA CYS A 234 -7.13 -0.51 5.60
C CYS A 234 -7.78 0.77 5.09
N TYR A 235 -7.26 1.31 3.98
CA TYR A 235 -7.69 2.58 3.39
C TYR A 235 -8.01 2.34 1.90
N PRO A 236 -9.19 1.78 1.60
CA PRO A 236 -9.54 1.46 0.22
C PRO A 236 -9.78 2.74 -0.57
N TRP A 237 -9.45 2.72 -1.87
CA TRP A 237 -9.58 3.90 -2.73
C TRP A 237 -10.08 3.54 -4.13
N ASP A 238 -10.79 4.44 -4.81
CA ASP A 238 -11.30 4.25 -6.18
C ASP A 238 -10.75 5.28 -7.20
N SER A 239 -10.12 6.33 -6.69
CA SER A 239 -9.56 7.43 -7.46
C SER A 239 -8.21 7.89 -6.88
N GLU A 240 -7.36 8.46 -7.72
CA GLU A 240 -6.04 8.97 -7.25
C GLU A 240 -6.19 10.06 -6.20
N ALA A 241 -7.22 10.91 -6.31
CA ALA A 241 -7.49 11.95 -5.32
C ALA A 241 -7.74 11.36 -3.93
N GLU A 242 -8.49 10.25 -3.85
CA GLU A 242 -8.76 9.53 -2.61
C GLU A 242 -7.51 8.84 -2.07
N LEU A 243 -6.74 8.14 -2.93
CA LEU A 243 -5.45 7.56 -2.56
C LEU A 243 -4.52 8.60 -1.90
N TYR A 244 -4.47 9.80 -2.47
CA TYR A 244 -3.62 10.86 -1.96
C TYR A 244 -4.21 11.59 -0.74
N ALA A 245 -5.52 11.52 -0.51
CA ALA A 245 -6.13 12.02 0.71
C ALA A 245 -5.79 11.11 1.90
N HIS A 246 -5.76 9.79 1.69
CA HIS A 246 -5.38 8.83 2.73
C HIS A 246 -3.96 8.98 3.27
N VAL A 247 -3.07 9.70 2.56
CA VAL A 247 -1.74 10.06 3.09
C VAL A 247 -1.86 10.78 4.44
N ASP A 248 -2.92 11.57 4.62
CA ASP A 248 -3.13 12.37 5.85
C ASP A 248 -3.70 11.55 7.00
N GLU A 249 -4.20 10.35 6.70
CA GLU A 249 -4.73 9.39 7.66
C GLU A 249 -3.66 8.42 8.16
N LEU A 250 -2.50 8.36 7.47
CA LEU A 250 -1.38 7.52 7.86
C LEU A 250 -0.62 8.11 9.06
N PRO A 251 -0.08 7.25 9.95
CA PRO A 251 0.52 7.69 11.19
C PRO A 251 1.87 8.40 10.96
N GLY A 252 1.96 9.68 11.29
CA GLY A 252 3.20 10.43 11.12
C GLY A 252 3.07 11.89 11.54
N PRO A 253 4.09 12.72 11.26
CA PRO A 253 3.95 14.16 11.43
C PRO A 253 2.87 14.69 10.48
N GLY A 254 2.08 15.65 10.95
CA GLY A 254 1.08 16.32 10.14
C GLY A 254 1.70 17.07 8.95
N ARG A 255 0.84 17.45 7.99
CA ARG A 255 1.29 18.21 6.81
C ARG A 255 1.91 19.56 7.17
N PRO A 256 2.88 20.04 6.38
CA PRO A 256 3.43 21.36 6.56
C PRO A 256 2.37 22.46 6.41
N GLU A 257 2.42 23.48 7.27
CA GLU A 257 1.44 24.59 7.26
C GLU A 257 1.42 25.38 5.93
N TRP A 258 2.54 25.44 5.20
CA TRP A 258 2.66 26.17 3.93
C TRP A 258 1.81 25.59 2.79
N GLU A 259 1.31 24.36 2.89
CA GLU A 259 0.35 23.80 1.93
C GLU A 259 -1.02 24.46 2.00
N HIS A 260 -1.37 25.04 3.16
CA HIS A 260 -2.67 25.68 3.39
C HIS A 260 -2.62 27.21 3.27
N GLU A 261 -1.44 27.81 3.31
CA GLU A 261 -1.25 29.27 3.29
C GLU A 261 -1.06 29.86 1.88
N TYR A 262 -0.87 29.06 0.84
CA TYR A 262 -0.64 29.59 -0.51
C TYR A 262 -1.96 29.92 -1.22
N ASP A 263 -2.49 31.14 -1.02
CA ASP A 263 -3.46 31.75 -1.92
C ASP A 263 -2.72 32.62 -2.97
N PRO A 264 -2.83 32.33 -4.28
CA PRO A 264 -2.25 33.19 -5.32
C PRO A 264 -2.79 34.63 -5.30
N ALA A 265 -3.87 34.92 -4.54
CA ALA A 265 -4.35 36.27 -4.26
C ALA A 265 -3.47 37.07 -3.28
N ASP A 266 -2.56 36.43 -2.55
CA ASP A 266 -1.65 37.07 -1.59
C ASP A 266 -0.35 37.60 -2.23
N LEU A 267 -0.22 37.49 -3.56
CA LEU A 267 0.87 38.14 -4.30
C LEU A 267 0.56 39.64 -4.46
N PRO A 268 1.45 40.55 -4.03
CA PRO A 268 1.30 41.97 -4.34
C PRO A 268 1.44 42.18 -5.86
N GLU A 269 0.53 42.97 -6.43
CA GLU A 269 0.53 43.39 -7.85
C GLU A 269 1.87 44.01 -8.30
#